data_AF-A0A2S0WEZ5-F1
#
_entry.id   AF-A0A2S0WEZ5-F1
#
_cell.length_a   1.000
_cell.length_b   1.000
_cell.length_c   1.000
_cell.angle_alpha   90.00
_cell.angle_beta   90.00
_cell.angle_gamma   90.00
#
_symmetry.space_group_name_H-M   'P 1'
#
loop_
_entity.id
_entity.type
_entity.pdbx_description
1 polymer ?
#
loop_
_entity_poly.entity_id
_entity_poly.type
_entity_poly.pdbx_seq_one_letter_code
_entity_poly.pdbx_strand_id
1 'polypeptide(L)'
;MKMLYRSARASVLAATVATAAAALAACGANEETPEVVEATATETATHKAAPAAPAEPSPSASESGAAASSPAPGADPKAPGAAAAPGAQPLTNPFEDPNFTPPEAEPLNTGGAGTDEDKAQMEKALHDSLNPASPELWTRALLDNTCHKIADPARAEMERSGYSLEQIEQAARMQAQAGQAMTLPESKVSLSDVRVDGNRASANATVTSDAGTDTQVQIFEREDGRWKMCN
;
A
#
# COMPACT_ATOMS: atom_id res chain seq x y z
N MET A 1 -11.04 -13.89 -74.25
CA MET A 1 -11.47 -15.31 -74.19
C MET A 1 -11.57 -15.68 -72.71
N LYS A 2 -12.76 -15.81 -72.09
CA LYS A 2 -13.64 -17.02 -72.01
C LYS A 2 -12.84 -18.24 -71.54
N MET A 3 -13.12 -19.00 -70.47
CA MET A 3 -14.29 -19.26 -69.60
C MET A 3 -13.74 -19.65 -68.19
N LEU A 4 -14.34 -19.34 -67.03
CA LEU A 4 -15.56 -19.87 -66.40
C LEU A 4 -15.66 -21.41 -66.28
N TYR A 5 -15.55 -21.92 -65.05
CA TYR A 5 -16.28 -23.09 -64.49
C TYR A 5 -16.33 -22.89 -62.96
N ARG A 6 -17.40 -22.38 -62.32
CA ARG A 6 -18.68 -23.02 -61.87
C ARG A 6 -18.46 -24.28 -61.03
N SER A 7 -18.69 -24.21 -59.70
CA SER A 7 -19.92 -24.62 -58.96
C SER A 7 -19.96 -26.14 -58.69
N ALA A 8 -20.44 -26.73 -57.58
CA ALA A 8 -21.41 -26.32 -56.56
C ALA A 8 -21.48 -27.36 -55.40
N ARG A 9 -22.19 -26.97 -54.31
CA ARG A 9 -23.03 -27.78 -53.36
C ARG A 9 -22.30 -28.62 -52.30
N ALA A 10 -22.39 -28.29 -51.01
CA ALA A 10 -23.54 -28.36 -50.08
C ALA A 10 -23.96 -29.80 -49.73
N SER A 11 -23.71 -30.20 -48.48
CA SER A 11 -24.43 -31.27 -47.78
C SER A 11 -24.60 -30.89 -46.31
N VAL A 12 -25.84 -30.52 -45.98
CA VAL A 12 -26.43 -30.50 -44.64
C VAL A 12 -26.73 -31.95 -44.25
N LEU A 13 -26.41 -32.36 -43.02
CA LEU A 13 -27.11 -33.46 -42.35
C LEU A 13 -27.32 -33.09 -40.87
N ALA A 14 -28.59 -33.12 -40.50
CA ALA A 14 -29.14 -32.78 -39.19
C ALA A 14 -29.66 -34.04 -38.47
N ALA A 15 -29.60 -33.98 -37.14
CA ALA A 15 -30.55 -34.46 -36.14
C ALA A 15 -30.84 -35.97 -35.93
N THR A 16 -30.72 -36.39 -34.65
CA THR A 16 -31.66 -37.23 -33.85
C THR A 16 -31.24 -37.11 -32.37
N VAL A 17 -31.90 -36.34 -31.49
CA VAL A 17 -33.16 -36.53 -30.71
C VAL A 17 -33.08 -37.54 -29.53
N ALA A 18 -33.06 -36.94 -28.32
CA ALA A 18 -33.72 -37.23 -27.02
C ALA A 18 -33.73 -38.63 -26.35
N THR A 19 -33.44 -38.64 -25.03
CA THR A 19 -34.44 -38.89 -23.98
C THR A 19 -33.93 -38.47 -22.59
N ALA A 20 -34.89 -38.12 -21.73
CA ALA A 20 -34.77 -37.43 -20.45
C ALA A 20 -34.74 -38.39 -19.23
N ALA A 21 -34.26 -37.89 -18.09
CA ALA A 21 -34.72 -38.32 -16.77
C ALA A 21 -34.68 -37.13 -15.79
N ALA A 22 -35.84 -36.82 -15.21
CA ALA A 22 -36.09 -35.78 -14.25
C ALA A 22 -35.93 -36.28 -12.80
N ALA A 23 -35.56 -35.39 -11.86
CA ALA A 23 -36.12 -35.34 -10.50
C ALA A 23 -35.55 -34.13 -9.72
N LEU A 24 -36.27 -33.01 -9.72
CA LEU A 24 -36.21 -31.98 -8.67
C LEU A 24 -37.67 -31.61 -8.36
N ALA A 25 -38.23 -32.28 -7.36
CA ALA A 25 -39.53 -31.98 -6.80
C ALA A 25 -39.35 -31.27 -5.47
N ALA A 26 -39.55 -29.96 -5.49
CA ALA A 26 -40.05 -29.11 -4.40
C ALA A 26 -40.41 -27.78 -5.10
N CYS A 27 -41.64 -27.58 -5.59
CA CYS A 27 -42.85 -27.20 -4.82
C CYS A 27 -42.52 -26.05 -3.85
N GLY A 28 -42.98 -24.81 -4.01
CA GLY A 28 -44.21 -24.36 -4.67
C GLY A 28 -44.07 -23.09 -5.49
N ALA A 29 -44.94 -23.02 -6.50
CA ALA A 29 -45.22 -21.90 -7.36
C ALA A 29 -46.06 -20.83 -6.66
N ASN A 30 -45.95 -19.58 -7.12
CA ASN A 30 -47.08 -18.92 -7.79
C ASN A 30 -46.58 -17.69 -8.59
N GLU A 31 -46.83 -17.67 -9.91
CA GLU A 31 -46.77 -16.48 -10.75
C GLU A 31 -48.20 -15.99 -11.03
N GLU A 32 -48.47 -14.69 -10.82
CA GLU A 32 -48.99 -13.73 -11.82
C GLU A 32 -49.49 -12.42 -11.14
N THR A 33 -49.15 -11.31 -11.79
CA THR A 33 -49.33 -9.84 -11.60
C THR A 33 -50.77 -9.34 -11.25
N PRO A 34 -51.09 -8.03 -10.99
CA PRO A 34 -50.30 -6.78 -10.82
C PRO A 34 -50.77 -5.82 -9.66
N GLU A 35 -50.20 -4.61 -9.61
CA GLU A 35 -50.63 -3.36 -8.91
C GLU A 35 -50.38 -3.13 -7.40
N VAL A 36 -49.72 -1.98 -7.15
CA VAL A 36 -49.89 -0.94 -6.10
C VAL A 36 -50.06 -1.41 -4.64
N VAL A 37 -49.09 -1.09 -3.77
CA VAL A 37 -49.20 -0.03 -2.73
C VAL A 37 -47.82 0.26 -2.09
N GLU A 38 -47.60 1.52 -1.73
CA GLU A 38 -46.62 1.97 -0.74
C GLU A 38 -46.66 1.17 0.56
N ALA A 39 -45.49 0.95 1.19
CA ALA A 39 -45.28 1.15 2.64
C ALA A 39 -43.83 0.83 3.05
N THR A 40 -43.06 1.88 3.25
CA THR A 40 -42.35 2.20 4.50
C THR A 40 -41.95 1.06 5.45
N ALA A 41 -40.64 0.86 5.60
CA ALA A 41 -39.92 0.65 6.87
C ALA A 41 -38.42 0.78 6.52
N THR A 42 -37.75 1.92 6.70
CA THR A 42 -37.26 2.48 7.98
C THR A 42 -36.79 1.40 8.95
N GLU A 43 -35.48 1.11 8.93
CA GLU A 43 -34.74 1.01 10.18
C GLU A 43 -33.47 1.84 10.07
N THR A 44 -33.48 2.89 10.89
CA THR A 44 -32.37 3.75 11.25
C THR A 44 -31.78 3.19 12.54
N ALA A 45 -30.49 2.87 12.57
CA ALA A 45 -29.75 2.82 13.82
C ALA A 45 -28.65 3.88 13.77
N THR A 46 -29.05 5.07 14.20
CA THR A 46 -28.17 6.18 14.57
C THR A 46 -27.60 5.88 15.95
N HIS A 47 -26.27 5.92 16.13
CA HIS A 47 -25.70 6.24 17.43
C HIS A 47 -24.74 7.41 17.27
N LYS A 48 -25.19 8.58 17.75
CA LYS A 48 -24.43 9.83 17.87
C LYS A 48 -24.35 10.21 19.36
N ALA A 49 -23.11 10.28 19.83
CA ALA A 49 -22.49 11.14 20.86
C ALA A 49 -23.24 11.52 22.16
N ALA A 50 -22.48 11.48 23.27
CA ALA A 50 -22.40 12.61 24.19
C ALA A 50 -21.01 12.71 24.86
N PRO A 51 -20.43 13.92 24.99
CA PRO A 51 -19.16 14.20 25.67
C PRO A 51 -19.38 14.63 27.13
N ALA A 52 -18.34 14.51 27.96
CA ALA A 52 -18.24 15.24 29.22
C ALA A 52 -16.76 15.53 29.56
N ALA A 53 -16.42 16.82 29.63
CA ALA A 53 -15.33 17.39 30.43
C ALA A 53 -16.01 18.20 31.58
N PRO A 54 -15.32 18.95 32.46
CA PRO A 54 -13.89 19.03 32.85
C PRO A 54 -13.68 18.99 34.39
N ALA A 55 -12.44 19.05 34.90
CA ALA A 55 -12.01 19.89 36.05
C ALA A 55 -10.59 19.54 36.59
N GLU A 56 -9.67 20.51 36.53
CA GLU A 56 -8.56 20.70 37.48
C GLU A 56 -9.09 21.28 38.82
N PRO A 57 -8.35 21.20 39.95
CA PRO A 57 -7.36 22.24 40.29
C PRO A 57 -6.05 21.78 41.00
N SER A 58 -5.01 22.59 40.77
CA SER A 58 -3.76 22.93 41.52
C SER A 58 -3.86 23.00 43.08
N PRO A 59 -2.85 23.46 43.88
CA PRO A 59 -1.38 23.69 43.71
C PRO A 59 -0.50 23.31 44.97
N SER A 60 0.84 23.41 44.86
CA SER A 60 1.81 23.91 45.91
C SER A 60 3.23 23.78 45.33
N ALA A 61 4.04 24.81 45.05
CA ALA A 61 4.51 26.00 45.78
C ALA A 61 5.65 25.76 46.80
N SER A 62 6.65 26.66 46.71
CA SER A 62 7.85 26.94 47.56
C SER A 62 9.17 26.26 47.15
N GLU A 63 10.14 27.01 46.58
CA GLU A 63 11.15 27.90 47.24
C GLU A 63 12.20 27.10 48.04
N SER A 64 13.51 27.39 48.10
CA SER A 64 14.39 28.47 47.66
C SER A 64 15.83 27.94 47.89
N GLY A 65 16.86 28.48 47.22
CA GLY A 65 18.25 28.12 47.54
C GLY A 65 19.28 28.57 46.53
N ALA A 66 19.62 29.85 46.56
CA ALA A 66 20.78 30.43 45.87
C ALA A 66 22.10 29.97 46.50
N ALA A 67 23.10 29.66 45.67
CA ALA A 67 24.50 29.90 46.00
C ALA A 67 25.32 29.99 44.71
N ALA A 68 25.81 31.19 44.42
CA ALA A 68 26.78 31.48 43.38
C ALA A 68 28.17 30.97 43.80
N SER A 69 28.91 30.41 42.85
CA SER A 69 30.38 30.46 42.81
C SER A 69 30.87 30.11 41.41
N SER A 70 31.41 31.10 40.70
CA SER A 70 32.41 30.89 39.64
C SER A 70 33.80 30.79 40.29
N PRO A 71 34.72 30.02 39.69
CA PRO A 71 35.69 30.63 38.78
C PRO A 71 35.87 29.85 37.44
N ALA A 72 36.35 30.60 36.44
CA ALA A 72 36.67 30.23 35.06
C ALA A 72 37.92 29.32 34.92
N PRO A 73 38.46 29.04 33.71
CA PRO A 73 37.87 28.69 32.41
C PRO A 73 38.42 27.34 31.87
N GLY A 74 37.69 26.70 30.95
CA GLY A 74 38.25 25.67 30.07
C GLY A 74 37.84 24.23 30.39
N ALA A 75 36.70 23.81 29.84
CA ALA A 75 36.43 22.45 29.39
C ALA A 75 35.09 22.49 28.64
N ASP A 76 35.10 22.07 27.37
CA ASP A 76 33.91 21.84 26.55
C ASP A 76 32.80 21.12 27.34
N PRO A 77 31.54 21.59 27.31
CA PRO A 77 30.43 20.81 27.83
C PRO A 77 30.20 19.63 26.88
N LYS A 78 30.77 18.48 27.24
CA LYS A 78 30.34 17.19 26.72
C LYS A 78 28.87 17.05 27.06
N ALA A 79 28.01 17.20 26.05
CA ALA A 79 26.57 16.97 26.18
C ALA A 79 26.33 15.61 26.84
N PRO A 80 25.34 15.47 27.73
CA PRO A 80 24.97 14.17 28.28
C PRO A 80 24.61 13.25 27.13
N GLY A 81 25.37 12.17 26.96
CA GLY A 81 25.04 11.12 26.01
C GLY A 81 23.66 10.60 26.34
N ALA A 82 22.69 10.85 25.46
CA ALA A 82 21.44 10.11 25.45
C ALA A 82 21.82 8.65 25.21
N ALA A 83 21.73 7.84 26.27
CA ALA A 83 21.84 6.41 26.13
C ALA A 83 20.77 5.96 25.14
N ALA A 84 21.20 5.48 23.98
CA ALA A 84 20.36 4.67 23.13
C ALA A 84 19.77 3.56 24.02
N ALA A 85 18.46 3.37 23.96
CA ALA A 85 17.81 2.26 24.63
C ALA A 85 18.58 0.97 24.29
N PRO A 86 19.02 0.17 25.28
CA PRO A 86 19.81 -1.01 25.01
C PRO A 86 19.00 -1.98 24.13
N GLY A 87 19.43 -2.15 22.89
CA GLY A 87 18.80 -3.04 21.91
C GLY A 87 18.33 -2.40 20.59
N ALA A 88 18.29 -1.07 20.49
CA ALA A 88 17.93 -0.40 19.24
C ALA A 88 19.12 -0.35 18.27
N GLN A 89 19.14 -1.24 17.28
CA GLN A 89 20.04 -1.09 16.13
C GLN A 89 19.67 0.21 15.38
N PRO A 90 20.66 0.90 14.77
CA PRO A 90 20.35 2.03 13.91
C PRO A 90 19.38 1.58 12.81
N LEU A 91 18.34 2.38 12.53
CA LEU A 91 17.48 2.09 11.39
C LEU A 91 18.32 2.39 10.15
N THR A 92 18.58 1.37 9.35
CA THR A 92 19.28 1.48 8.06
C THR A 92 18.28 1.39 6.93
N ASN A 93 18.63 1.93 5.76
CA ASN A 93 17.87 1.72 4.54
C ASN A 93 18.06 0.26 4.05
N PRO A 94 17.07 -0.65 4.13
CA PRO A 94 17.17 -2.01 3.60
C PRO A 94 17.45 -2.09 2.09
N PHE A 95 17.24 -1.02 1.30
CA PHE A 95 17.64 -1.03 -0.11
C PHE A 95 19.14 -0.85 -0.31
N GLU A 96 19.87 -0.42 0.71
CA GLU A 96 21.34 -0.38 0.70
C GLU A 96 21.96 -1.66 1.29
N ASP A 97 21.13 -2.62 1.76
CA ASP A 97 21.63 -3.91 2.21
C ASP A 97 22.11 -4.73 1.00
N PRO A 98 23.41 -5.10 0.92
CA PRO A 98 23.94 -5.90 -0.18
C PRO A 98 23.33 -7.30 -0.26
N ASN A 99 22.61 -7.76 0.76
CA ASN A 99 21.91 -9.03 0.79
C ASN A 99 20.43 -8.91 0.42
N PHE A 100 19.90 -7.69 0.25
CA PHE A 100 18.53 -7.50 -0.21
C PHE A 100 18.47 -7.73 -1.72
N THR A 101 17.75 -8.77 -2.12
CA THR A 101 17.40 -9.00 -3.54
C THR A 101 15.89 -8.81 -3.67
N PRO A 102 15.42 -7.82 -4.45
CA PRO A 102 14.00 -7.65 -4.66
C PRO A 102 13.43 -8.90 -5.35
N PRO A 103 12.21 -9.34 -4.98
CA PRO A 103 11.60 -10.51 -5.58
C PRO A 103 11.32 -10.28 -7.06
N GLU A 104 11.89 -11.16 -7.89
CA GLU A 104 11.71 -11.11 -9.34
C GLU A 104 10.27 -11.52 -9.70
N ALA A 105 9.62 -10.72 -10.54
CA ALA A 105 8.27 -10.98 -11.03
C ALA A 105 8.26 -11.14 -12.56
N GLU A 106 7.34 -11.97 -13.06
CA GLU A 106 7.09 -12.04 -14.49
C GLU A 106 5.97 -11.05 -14.90
N PRO A 107 6.04 -10.46 -16.10
CA PRO A 107 4.95 -9.63 -16.61
C PRO A 107 3.64 -10.40 -16.72
N LEU A 108 2.51 -9.69 -16.71
CA LEU A 108 1.22 -10.33 -16.95
C LEU A 108 1.17 -10.94 -18.36
N ASN A 109 0.74 -12.20 -18.40
CA ASN A 109 0.48 -12.95 -19.63
C ASN A 109 -0.90 -12.63 -20.24
N THR A 110 -1.72 -11.85 -19.54
CA THR A 110 -3.07 -11.42 -19.91
C THR A 110 -3.18 -9.90 -19.82
N GLY A 111 -4.33 -9.36 -20.25
CA GLY A 111 -4.61 -7.93 -20.22
C GLY A 111 -4.25 -7.18 -21.50
N GLY A 112 -4.68 -5.92 -21.54
CA GLY A 112 -4.38 -4.97 -22.62
C GLY A 112 -3.31 -3.97 -22.21
N ALA A 113 -2.93 -3.09 -23.13
CA ALA A 113 -2.11 -1.92 -22.77
C ALA A 113 -2.86 -1.07 -21.72
N GLY A 114 -2.14 -0.64 -20.69
CA GLY A 114 -2.68 0.31 -19.71
C GLY A 114 -2.94 1.69 -20.32
N THR A 115 -3.83 2.45 -19.71
CA THR A 115 -4.05 3.86 -20.09
C THR A 115 -2.92 4.75 -19.57
N ASP A 116 -2.82 5.98 -20.09
CA ASP A 116 -1.89 6.98 -19.54
C ASP A 116 -2.20 7.32 -18.07
N GLU A 117 -3.47 7.28 -17.70
CA GLU A 117 -3.89 7.47 -16.31
C GLU A 117 -3.42 6.31 -15.41
N ASP A 118 -3.55 5.06 -15.88
CA ASP A 118 -3.03 3.90 -15.16
C ASP A 118 -1.53 4.02 -14.94
N LYS A 119 -0.79 4.35 -16.00
CA LYS A 119 0.65 4.56 -15.94
C LYS A 119 1.01 5.66 -14.92
N ALA A 120 0.37 6.81 -15.00
CA ALA A 120 0.65 7.94 -14.10
C ALA A 120 0.35 7.60 -12.63
N GLN A 121 -0.74 6.87 -12.36
CA GLN A 121 -1.06 6.44 -11.00
C GLN A 121 -0.07 5.40 -10.46
N MET A 122 0.35 4.44 -11.28
CA MET A 122 1.37 3.44 -10.89
C MET A 122 2.75 4.08 -10.69
N GLU A 123 3.15 5.00 -11.58
CA GLU A 123 4.38 5.80 -11.42
C GLU A 123 4.35 6.59 -10.11
N LYS A 124 3.21 7.21 -9.80
CA LYS A 124 3.02 7.95 -8.54
C LYS A 124 3.12 7.03 -7.32
N ALA A 125 2.50 5.85 -7.34
CA ALA A 125 2.55 4.91 -6.20
C ALA A 125 3.99 4.46 -5.91
N LEU A 126 4.75 4.12 -6.95
CA LEU A 126 6.16 3.74 -6.81
C LEU A 126 7.02 4.95 -6.39
N HIS A 127 6.79 6.13 -6.97
CA HIS A 127 7.48 7.36 -6.57
C HIS A 127 7.24 7.71 -5.10
N ASP A 128 6.00 7.69 -4.63
CA ASP A 128 5.65 8.04 -3.25
C ASP A 128 6.23 7.03 -2.23
N SER A 129 6.43 5.78 -2.64
CA SER A 129 7.06 4.74 -1.82
C SER A 129 8.56 4.98 -1.61
N LEU A 130 9.22 5.52 -2.64
CA LEU A 130 10.67 5.75 -2.66
C LEU A 130 11.05 7.16 -2.20
N ASN A 131 10.12 8.11 -2.28
CA ASN A 131 10.34 9.52 -1.97
C ASN A 131 9.36 10.01 -0.89
N PRO A 132 9.51 9.53 0.36
CA PRO A 132 8.65 9.98 1.45
C PRO A 132 8.88 11.47 1.76
N ALA A 133 7.87 12.13 2.34
CA ALA A 133 7.96 13.55 2.72
C ALA A 133 9.11 13.83 3.72
N SER A 134 9.47 12.83 4.52
CA SER A 134 10.66 12.85 5.38
C SER A 134 11.15 11.42 5.66
N PRO A 135 12.44 11.22 5.99
CA PRO A 135 13.00 9.88 6.19
C PRO A 135 12.30 9.07 7.27
N GLU A 136 11.83 9.70 8.34
CA GLU A 136 11.10 9.02 9.40
C GLU A 136 9.77 8.43 8.95
N LEU A 137 9.12 8.98 7.92
CA LEU A 137 7.83 8.51 7.39
C LEU A 137 7.97 7.41 6.34
N TRP A 138 9.18 6.98 6.06
CA TRP A 138 9.43 6.09 4.93
C TRP A 138 8.72 4.73 5.04
N THR A 139 8.78 4.07 6.21
CA THR A 139 8.06 2.81 6.42
C THR A 139 6.55 2.96 6.21
N ARG A 140 5.97 4.08 6.66
CA ARG A 140 4.56 4.39 6.41
C ARG A 140 4.30 4.58 4.92
N ALA A 141 5.10 5.41 4.24
CA ALA A 141 4.94 5.67 2.81
C ALA A 141 5.03 4.39 1.97
N LEU A 142 5.97 3.50 2.31
CA LEU A 142 6.11 2.20 1.66
C LEU A 142 4.87 1.32 1.87
N LEU A 143 4.43 1.15 3.13
CA LEU A 143 3.27 0.31 3.44
C LEU A 143 1.95 0.87 2.92
N ASP A 144 1.81 2.20 2.82
CA ASP A 144 0.59 2.85 2.34
C ASP A 144 0.48 2.83 0.81
N ASN A 145 1.56 2.55 0.09
CA ASN A 145 1.60 2.40 -1.37
C ASN A 145 1.81 0.95 -1.82
N THR A 146 1.88 0.02 -0.87
CA THR A 146 1.98 -1.43 -1.08
C THR A 146 0.63 -2.08 -0.82
N CYS A 147 0.24 -3.06 -1.64
CA CYS A 147 -1.07 -3.69 -1.51
C CYS A 147 -1.17 -4.58 -0.28
N HIS A 148 -2.40 -4.81 0.18
CA HIS A 148 -2.69 -5.47 1.45
C HIS A 148 -2.03 -6.84 1.60
N LYS A 149 -2.00 -7.64 0.53
CA LYS A 149 -1.37 -8.96 0.55
C LYS A 149 0.12 -8.94 0.94
N ILE A 150 0.82 -7.82 0.72
CA ILE A 150 2.24 -7.63 1.08
C ILE A 150 2.36 -6.78 2.36
N ALA A 151 1.57 -5.71 2.47
CA ALA A 151 1.64 -4.78 3.60
C ALA A 151 1.12 -5.39 4.90
N ASP A 152 0.05 -6.20 4.87
CA ASP A 152 -0.57 -6.74 6.07
C ASP A 152 0.32 -7.78 6.79
N PRO A 153 0.99 -8.74 6.10
CA PRO A 153 1.97 -9.60 6.74
C PRO A 153 3.13 -8.82 7.36
N ALA A 154 3.62 -7.76 6.70
CA ALA A 154 4.67 -6.90 7.23
C ALA A 154 4.21 -6.18 8.51
N ARG A 155 2.98 -5.64 8.52
CA ARG A 155 2.38 -5.03 9.72
C ARG A 155 2.20 -6.04 10.86
N ALA A 156 1.70 -7.23 10.56
CA ALA A 156 1.53 -8.30 11.54
C ALA A 156 2.87 -8.76 12.15
N GLU A 157 3.95 -8.82 11.36
CA GLU A 157 5.27 -9.16 11.87
C GLU A 157 5.86 -8.04 12.76
N MET A 158 5.65 -6.77 12.39
CA MET A 158 6.04 -5.64 13.24
C MET A 158 5.31 -5.68 14.59
N GLU A 159 4.00 -5.88 14.57
CA GLU A 159 3.18 -6.02 15.77
C GLU A 159 3.63 -7.20 16.64
N ARG A 160 3.90 -8.35 16.02
CA ARG A 160 4.47 -9.53 16.72
C ARG A 160 5.84 -9.27 17.32
N SER A 161 6.64 -8.42 16.67
CA SER A 161 7.95 -7.98 17.16
C SER A 161 7.85 -6.87 18.22
N GLY A 162 6.63 -6.42 18.55
CA GLY A 162 6.39 -5.40 19.56
C GLY A 162 6.69 -3.97 19.11
N TYR A 163 6.81 -3.73 17.79
CA TYR A 163 7.03 -2.42 17.21
C TYR A 163 5.78 -1.91 16.51
N SER A 164 5.32 -0.72 16.86
CA SER A 164 4.32 0.02 16.08
C SER A 164 4.99 0.93 15.04
N LEU A 165 4.24 1.32 14.00
CA LEU A 165 4.69 2.31 13.02
C LEU A 165 5.11 3.63 13.69
N GLU A 166 4.34 4.10 14.68
CA GLU A 166 4.65 5.32 15.42
C GLU A 166 5.96 5.22 16.20
N GLN A 167 6.26 4.04 16.76
CA GLN A 167 7.52 3.79 17.47
C GLN A 167 8.71 3.80 16.52
N ILE A 168 8.57 3.21 15.33
CA ILE A 168 9.61 3.23 14.29
C ILE A 168 9.87 4.68 13.84
N GLU A 169 8.82 5.43 13.57
CA GLU A 169 8.90 6.85 13.19
C GLU A 169 9.53 7.69 14.30
N GLN A 170 9.18 7.44 15.56
CA GLN A 170 9.78 8.13 16.70
C GLN A 170 11.27 7.81 16.82
N ALA A 171 11.64 6.53 16.66
CA ALA A 171 13.04 6.12 16.69
C ALA A 171 13.85 6.80 15.58
N ALA A 172 13.32 6.86 14.36
CA ALA A 172 13.93 7.55 13.23
C ALA A 172 14.12 9.05 13.50
N ARG A 173 13.12 9.73 14.10
CA ARG A 173 13.25 11.13 14.52
C ARG A 173 14.34 11.33 15.58
N MET A 174 14.43 10.46 16.58
CA MET A 174 15.47 10.54 17.60
C MET A 174 16.86 10.33 17.01
N GLN A 175 17.00 9.38 16.07
CA GLN A 175 18.26 9.16 15.34
C GLN A 175 18.65 10.39 14.53
N ALA A 176 17.69 11.02 13.84
CA ALA A 176 17.95 12.25 13.11
C ALA A 176 18.42 13.40 14.04
N GLN A 177 17.79 13.57 15.20
CA GLN A 177 18.21 14.56 16.20
C GLN A 177 19.61 14.27 16.78
N ALA A 178 20.00 13.00 16.85
CA ALA A 178 21.33 12.57 17.25
C ALA A 178 22.39 12.67 16.13
N GLY A 179 22.03 13.21 14.95
CA GLY A 179 22.92 13.30 13.80
C GLY A 179 23.14 11.96 13.07
N GLN A 180 22.29 10.98 13.34
CA GLN A 180 22.31 9.63 12.74
C GLN A 180 21.10 9.44 11.81
N ALA A 181 20.66 10.51 11.15
CA ALA A 181 19.54 10.44 10.22
C ALA A 181 19.82 9.44 9.10
N MET A 182 18.84 8.60 8.79
CA MET A 182 18.85 7.84 7.55
C MET A 182 18.85 8.81 6.38
N THR A 183 19.76 8.63 5.43
CA THR A 183 19.75 9.39 4.19
C THR A 183 18.93 8.63 3.16
N LEU A 184 17.94 9.29 2.57
CA LEU A 184 17.14 8.75 1.48
C LEU A 184 17.38 9.62 0.24
N PRO A 185 18.21 9.18 -0.71
CA PRO A 185 18.40 9.92 -1.95
C PRO A 185 17.10 9.93 -2.77
N GLU A 186 16.84 11.06 -3.44
CA GLU A 186 15.69 11.17 -4.32
C GLU A 186 15.81 10.16 -5.48
N SER A 187 14.71 9.46 -5.74
CA SER A 187 14.63 8.43 -6.77
C SER A 187 13.63 8.84 -7.85
N LYS A 188 14.10 8.92 -9.09
CA LYS A 188 13.24 9.11 -10.27
C LYS A 188 12.66 7.78 -10.71
N VAL A 189 11.38 7.80 -11.05
CA VAL A 189 10.64 6.59 -11.45
C VAL A 189 10.08 6.78 -12.85
N SER A 190 10.15 5.73 -13.66
CA SER A 190 9.42 5.67 -14.94
C SER A 190 8.93 4.25 -15.19
N LEU A 191 7.78 4.13 -15.86
CA LEU A 191 7.19 2.85 -16.25
C LEU A 191 7.16 2.67 -17.78
N SER A 192 7.49 1.47 -18.23
CA SER A 192 7.26 1.00 -19.60
C SER A 192 6.48 -0.31 -19.60
N ASP A 193 5.99 -0.72 -20.78
CA ASP A 193 5.34 -2.02 -20.98
C ASP A 193 4.17 -2.30 -20.03
N VAL A 194 3.41 -1.26 -19.70
CA VAL A 194 2.27 -1.33 -18.79
C VAL A 194 1.17 -2.22 -19.40
N ARG A 195 0.87 -3.32 -18.71
CA ARG A 195 -0.26 -4.21 -19.02
C ARG A 195 -1.25 -4.24 -17.87
N VAL A 196 -2.53 -4.08 -18.20
CA VAL A 196 -3.63 -4.04 -17.24
C VAL A 196 -4.63 -5.14 -17.57
N ASP A 197 -4.94 -5.96 -16.55
CA ASP A 197 -5.96 -7.00 -16.56
C ASP A 197 -6.91 -6.80 -15.37
N GLY A 198 -8.00 -6.06 -15.61
CA GLY A 198 -8.94 -5.67 -14.56
C GLY A 198 -8.26 -4.85 -13.46
N ASN A 199 -8.19 -5.43 -12.26
CA ASN A 199 -7.58 -4.79 -11.08
C ASN A 199 -6.10 -5.16 -10.89
N ARG A 200 -5.48 -5.89 -11.82
CA ARG A 200 -4.07 -6.26 -11.74
C ARG A 200 -3.30 -5.67 -12.90
N ALA A 201 -2.05 -5.29 -12.67
CA ALA A 201 -1.17 -4.78 -13.71
C ALA A 201 0.27 -5.26 -13.52
N SER A 202 1.04 -5.23 -14.61
CA SER A 202 2.50 -5.32 -14.59
C SER A 202 3.10 -4.20 -15.42
N ALA A 203 4.26 -3.70 -15.02
CA ALA A 203 5.06 -2.77 -15.81
C ALA A 203 6.55 -3.04 -15.59
N ASN A 204 7.37 -2.68 -16.56
CA ASN A 204 8.80 -2.53 -16.34
C ASN A 204 9.02 -1.20 -15.61
N ALA A 205 9.44 -1.26 -14.36
CA ALA A 205 9.73 -0.12 -13.53
C ALA A 205 11.22 0.18 -13.54
N THR A 206 11.59 1.35 -14.04
CA THR A 206 12.96 1.86 -13.98
C THR A 206 13.05 2.90 -12.87
N VAL A 207 13.97 2.66 -11.94
CA VAL A 207 14.30 3.56 -10.83
C VAL A 207 15.72 4.07 -11.01
N THR A 208 15.89 5.40 -10.94
CA THR A 208 17.20 6.06 -11.05
C THR A 208 17.44 6.92 -9.81
N SER A 209 18.56 6.70 -9.13
CA SER A 209 19.06 7.53 -8.02
C SER A 209 20.55 7.80 -8.19
N ASP A 210 21.17 8.49 -7.24
CA ASP A 210 22.62 8.74 -7.22
C ASP A 210 23.44 7.43 -7.13
N ALA A 211 22.85 6.34 -6.64
CA ALA A 211 23.49 5.03 -6.54
C ALA A 211 23.49 4.26 -7.86
N GLY A 212 22.63 4.63 -8.83
CA GLY A 212 22.55 3.96 -10.11
C GLY A 212 21.15 3.94 -10.72
N THR A 213 20.98 3.09 -11.73
CA THR A 213 19.69 2.84 -12.36
C THR A 213 19.42 1.35 -12.38
N ASP A 214 18.24 0.95 -11.94
CA ASP A 214 17.76 -0.42 -11.94
C ASP A 214 16.43 -0.52 -12.69
N THR A 215 16.17 -1.67 -13.32
CA THR A 215 14.91 -1.93 -14.01
C THR A 215 14.42 -3.34 -13.72
N GLN A 216 13.20 -3.44 -13.21
CA GLN A 216 12.57 -4.70 -12.84
C GLN A 216 11.08 -4.68 -13.18
N VAL A 217 10.48 -5.87 -13.27
CA VAL A 217 9.03 -5.99 -13.41
C VAL A 217 8.38 -5.70 -12.06
N GLN A 218 7.50 -4.71 -12.03
CA GLN A 218 6.66 -4.38 -10.88
C GLN A 218 5.22 -4.84 -11.16
N ILE A 219 4.67 -5.59 -10.23
CA ILE A 219 3.25 -5.95 -10.17
C ILE A 219 2.52 -4.87 -9.39
N PHE A 220 1.36 -4.47 -9.90
CA PHE A 220 0.44 -3.57 -9.20
C PHE A 220 -0.94 -4.21 -9.08
N GLU A 221 -1.66 -3.87 -8.01
CA GLU A 221 -3.08 -4.17 -7.87
C GLU A 221 -3.83 -2.90 -7.48
N ARG A 222 -5.05 -2.77 -8.01
CA ARG A 222 -5.94 -1.64 -7.71
C ARG A 222 -6.76 -1.98 -6.48
N GLU A 223 -6.50 -1.26 -5.40
CA GLU A 223 -7.21 -1.36 -4.12
C GLU A 223 -7.71 0.03 -3.74
N ASP A 224 -8.93 0.14 -3.21
CA ASP A 224 -9.48 1.42 -2.75
C ASP A 224 -9.48 2.53 -3.83
N GLY A 225 -9.59 2.13 -5.10
CA GLY A 225 -9.58 3.03 -6.26
C GLY A 225 -8.18 3.52 -6.68
N ARG A 226 -7.09 3.04 -6.07
CA ARG A 226 -5.71 3.42 -6.39
C ARG A 226 -4.83 2.21 -6.68
N TRP A 227 -3.88 2.36 -7.59
CA TRP A 227 -2.85 1.35 -7.83
C TRP A 227 -1.86 1.30 -6.66
N LYS A 228 -1.51 0.10 -6.21
CA LYS A 228 -0.51 -0.17 -5.18
C LYS A 228 0.46 -1.25 -5.65
N MET A 229 1.70 -1.23 -5.16
CA MET A 229 2.77 -2.18 -5.47
C MET A 229 2.50 -3.55 -4.84
N CYS A 230 2.79 -4.64 -5.55
CA CYS A 230 2.29 -5.97 -5.21
C CYS A 230 3.27 -7.14 -5.41
N ASN A 231 4.57 -6.85 -5.40
CA ASN A 231 5.66 -7.80 -5.26
C ASN A 231 6.76 -7.17 -4.42
#